data_AF-A0A7S0GL06-F1
#
_entry.id   AF-A0A7S0GL06-F1
#
_cell.length_a   1.000
_cell.length_b   1.000
_cell.length_c   1.000
_cell.angle_alpha   90.00
_cell.angle_beta   90.00
_cell.angle_gamma   90.00
#
_symmetry.space_group_name_H-M   'P 1'
#
loop_
_entity.id
_entity.type
_entity.pdbx_description
1 polymer ?
#
loop_
_entity_poly.entity_id
_entity_poly.type
_entity_poly.pdbx_seq_one_letter_code
_entity_poly.pdbx_strand_id
1 'polypeptide(L)'
;PLFVMWSGPSYVCLRWQQALSAFLLLSLVDSFTYSTLRSGVVNSSSLLAKNVAIKSEEEDKNNEVGWKSRPAFPELARSNNKSNAGVAVKNVKSSERVPWDALRFVEQSSKFISRPKIPFLEKNPEPIPVLPGDVIWKAGGSSSNNNGNQFLFAPLDDVVMGGASSSEFDNETGIWGGTVTAANSGGFVGIRSTPFSVAPLDMSQCTGLVISLRSRGDGQEEKRLKAVLRDSTDFNGVCWTSCFDYRSKGSEWNILSGLLNKNNKNADNDMTAIKLPFSEQVPTIFARTVPDQTFDSKNVVGFQLVYSKFEYDDALNDKFALGDFSLQLTEMSVY
;
A
#
# COMPACT_ATOMS: atom_id res chain seq x y z
N PRO A 1 30.96 24.93 18.56
CA PRO A 1 31.44 23.54 18.70
C PRO A 1 30.27 22.58 18.80
N LEU A 2 30.22 21.64 17.86
CA LEU A 2 29.13 20.72 17.52
C LEU A 2 28.42 20.07 18.72
N PHE A 3 27.08 20.07 18.69
CA PHE A 3 26.27 19.00 19.28
C PHE A 3 25.52 18.30 18.14
N VAL A 4 25.97 17.08 17.85
CA VAL A 4 25.35 16.15 16.90
C VAL A 4 24.24 15.42 17.65
N MET A 5 22.98 15.64 17.28
CA MET A 5 21.86 14.86 17.78
C MET A 5 21.51 13.78 16.75
N TRP A 6 21.90 12.55 17.06
CA TRP A 6 21.47 11.34 16.39
C TRP A 6 20.03 11.02 16.81
N SER A 7 19.11 10.90 15.85
CA SER A 7 17.82 10.24 16.06
C SER A 7 17.59 9.21 14.97
N GLY A 8 17.57 7.94 15.38
CA GLY A 8 17.31 6.79 14.52
C GLY A 8 15.81 6.60 14.23
N PRO A 9 15.46 5.91 13.13
CA PRO A 9 14.09 5.81 12.61
C PRO A 9 13.14 4.91 13.42
N SER A 10 13.60 4.20 14.44
CA SER A 10 12.75 3.25 15.19
C SER A 10 11.82 3.93 16.21
N TYR A 11 12.13 5.16 16.65
CA TYR A 11 11.27 5.95 17.54
C TYR A 11 10.18 6.75 16.81
N VAL A 12 10.20 6.72 15.49
CA VAL A 12 9.25 7.41 14.60
C VAL A 12 7.92 6.64 14.65
N CYS A 13 7.89 5.32 14.53
CA CYS A 13 6.60 4.62 14.36
C CYS A 13 5.57 4.79 15.51
N LEU A 14 6.00 4.75 16.78
CA LEU A 14 5.07 4.91 17.94
C LEU A 14 4.59 6.34 18.17
N ARG A 15 5.42 7.37 17.90
CA ARG A 15 5.01 8.78 18.05
C ARG A 15 4.11 9.26 16.91
N TRP A 16 4.08 8.55 15.79
CA TRP A 16 3.29 8.94 14.61
C TRP A 16 1.82 8.51 14.73
N GLN A 17 1.54 7.44 15.46
CA GLN A 17 0.18 7.07 15.88
C GLN A 17 -0.45 8.17 16.74
N GLN A 18 0.32 8.77 17.66
CA GLN A 18 -0.14 9.90 18.49
C GLN A 18 -0.23 11.21 17.69
N ALA A 19 0.68 11.45 16.74
CA ALA A 19 0.66 12.65 15.91
C ALA A 19 -0.54 12.68 14.95
N LEU A 20 -0.91 11.56 14.32
CA LEU A 20 -2.08 11.51 13.42
C LEU A 20 -3.39 11.70 14.18
N SER A 21 -3.53 11.08 15.36
CA SER A 21 -4.69 11.26 16.24
C SER A 21 -4.78 12.70 16.77
N ALA A 22 -3.65 13.31 17.14
CA ALA A 22 -3.60 14.70 17.62
C ALA A 22 -3.89 15.71 16.50
N PHE A 23 -3.39 15.50 15.28
CA PHE A 23 -3.64 16.40 14.15
C PHE A 23 -5.12 16.34 13.69
N LEU A 24 -5.73 15.15 13.73
CA LEU A 24 -7.16 14.98 13.45
C LEU A 24 -8.05 15.59 14.55
N LEU A 25 -7.68 15.45 15.84
CA LEU A 25 -8.35 16.12 16.96
C LEU A 25 -8.28 17.66 16.83
N LEU A 26 -7.13 18.22 16.42
CA LEU A 26 -6.98 19.66 16.20
C LEU A 26 -7.84 20.17 15.02
N SER A 27 -7.89 19.43 13.90
CA SER A 27 -8.74 19.80 12.75
C SER A 27 -10.25 19.72 13.01
N LEU A 28 -10.68 18.81 13.90
CA LEU A 28 -12.07 18.69 14.34
C LEU A 28 -12.46 19.78 15.35
N VAL A 29 -11.54 20.21 16.22
CA VAL A 29 -11.76 21.33 17.15
C VAL A 29 -11.87 22.65 16.36
N ASP A 30 -11.05 22.86 15.34
CA ASP A 30 -11.16 24.07 14.50
C ASP A 30 -12.48 24.13 13.70
N SER A 31 -13.02 22.98 13.30
CA SER A 31 -14.30 22.90 12.60
C SER A 31 -15.52 23.09 13.53
N PHE A 32 -15.40 22.74 14.82
CA PHE A 32 -16.47 22.96 15.81
C PHE A 32 -16.46 24.38 16.40
N THR A 33 -15.32 25.06 16.38
CA THR A 33 -15.20 26.43 16.95
C THR A 33 -15.64 27.52 15.94
N TYR A 34 -15.79 27.20 14.65
CA TYR A 34 -16.22 28.16 13.63
C TYR A 34 -17.75 28.29 13.45
N SER A 35 -18.56 27.42 14.08
CA SER A 35 -20.04 27.44 13.96
C SER A 35 -20.77 28.04 15.16
N THR A 36 -20.07 28.54 16.18
CA THR A 36 -20.73 29.13 17.35
C THR A 36 -19.88 30.24 17.93
N LEU A 37 -19.92 31.43 17.32
CA LEU A 37 -19.62 32.73 17.96
C LEU A 37 -19.87 33.86 16.96
N ARG A 38 -21.15 34.14 16.69
CA ARG A 38 -21.59 35.42 16.13
C ARG A 38 -22.62 36.06 17.06
N SER A 39 -22.20 36.38 18.27
CA SER A 39 -22.83 37.38 19.15
C SER A 39 -21.98 37.59 20.40
N GLY A 40 -21.64 38.84 20.74
CA GLY A 40 -21.29 39.21 22.11
C GLY A 40 -19.87 39.74 22.34
N VAL A 41 -19.79 41.07 22.26
CA VAL A 41 -18.80 42.03 22.75
C VAL A 41 -18.23 41.75 24.18
N VAL A 42 -16.88 41.80 24.28
CA VAL A 42 -15.98 42.38 25.33
C VAL A 42 -15.94 41.76 26.75
N ASN A 43 -14.78 41.26 27.21
CA ASN A 43 -13.77 42.01 28.01
C ASN A 43 -12.58 41.14 28.47
N SER A 44 -11.43 41.78 28.64
CA SER A 44 -10.11 41.25 29.04
C SER A 44 -9.98 40.87 30.53
N SER A 45 -9.25 39.80 30.86
CA SER A 45 -8.20 39.79 31.92
C SER A 45 -7.38 38.49 31.94
N SER A 46 -6.10 38.65 32.26
CA SER A 46 -5.03 37.66 32.48
C SER A 46 -5.34 36.57 33.51
N LEU A 47 -4.73 35.37 33.38
CA LEU A 47 -4.24 34.59 34.53
C LEU A 47 -3.25 33.46 34.13
N LEU A 48 -2.03 33.65 34.62
CA LEU A 48 -0.94 32.74 35.00
C LEU A 48 -0.99 31.23 34.65
N ALA A 49 0.10 30.81 33.99
CA ALA A 49 0.59 29.45 33.92
C ALA A 49 1.04 28.92 35.30
N LYS A 50 0.65 27.68 35.63
CA LYS A 50 1.25 26.88 36.70
C LYS A 50 1.95 25.65 36.11
N ASN A 51 3.26 25.63 36.26
CA ASN A 51 4.12 24.47 36.07
C ASN A 51 3.80 23.43 37.17
N VAL A 52 3.57 22.18 36.78
CA VAL A 52 3.62 21.02 37.68
C VAL A 52 4.76 20.14 37.23
N ALA A 53 5.84 20.18 38.00
CA ALA A 53 6.93 19.23 37.94
C ALA A 53 6.51 17.94 38.65
N ILE A 54 6.71 16.78 38.02
CA ILE A 54 6.66 15.49 38.71
C ILE A 54 8.04 14.86 38.59
N LYS A 55 8.62 14.59 39.76
CA LYS A 55 9.92 13.99 40.01
C LYS A 55 10.02 12.56 39.48
N SER A 56 11.22 12.22 39.03
CA SER A 56 11.72 10.87 38.78
C SER A 56 12.40 10.29 40.03
N GLU A 57 12.04 9.06 40.36
CA GLU A 57 12.77 8.07 41.18
C GLU A 57 12.43 6.68 40.55
N GLU A 58 13.22 5.61 40.61
CA GLU A 58 14.64 5.28 40.50
C GLU A 58 14.67 3.74 40.27
N GLU A 59 15.72 3.19 39.64
CA GLU A 59 16.12 1.75 39.62
C GLU A 59 15.17 0.74 38.88
N ASP A 60 15.62 -0.32 38.18
CA ASP A 60 16.92 -0.99 38.17
C ASP A 60 17.15 -1.80 36.86
N LYS A 61 18.41 -2.14 36.63
CA LYS A 61 18.96 -2.64 35.35
C LYS A 61 18.79 -4.16 35.14
N ASN A 62 18.96 -4.54 33.87
CA ASN A 62 19.40 -5.83 33.33
C ASN A 62 18.34 -6.84 32.85
N ASN A 63 17.94 -6.71 31.57
CA ASN A 63 18.02 -7.78 30.57
C ASN A 63 17.54 -7.27 29.19
N GLU A 64 18.40 -6.54 28.48
CA GLU A 64 18.17 -6.26 27.05
C GLU A 64 19.08 -7.16 26.20
N VAL A 65 18.45 -8.10 25.50
CA VAL A 65 19.00 -8.74 24.31
C VAL A 65 19.04 -7.66 23.23
N GLY A 66 20.20 -7.03 23.08
CA GLY A 66 20.39 -5.85 22.23
C GLY A 66 20.01 -6.09 20.77
N TRP A 67 19.16 -5.20 20.26
CA TRP A 67 18.85 -5.01 18.84
C TRP A 67 20.13 -4.64 18.09
N LYS A 68 20.74 -5.60 17.40
CA LYS A 68 21.88 -5.33 16.52
C LYS A 68 21.42 -4.49 15.32
N SER A 69 22.15 -3.41 15.08
CA SER A 69 22.05 -2.51 13.94
C SER A 69 22.03 -3.27 12.61
N ARG A 70 21.19 -2.80 11.67
CA ARG A 70 21.03 -3.37 10.32
C ARG A 70 22.39 -3.42 9.58
N PRO A 71 22.71 -4.49 8.85
CA PRO A 71 23.88 -4.51 7.98
C PRO A 71 23.73 -3.51 6.82
N ALA A 72 24.83 -2.88 6.43
CA ALA A 72 24.90 -1.99 5.28
C ALA A 72 24.63 -2.77 3.97
N PHE A 73 23.87 -2.15 3.07
CA PHE A 73 23.44 -2.75 1.80
C PHE A 73 24.61 -3.02 0.84
N PRO A 74 24.65 -4.18 0.16
CA PRO A 74 25.39 -4.31 -1.08
C PRO A 74 24.63 -3.61 -2.21
N GLU A 75 25.29 -2.69 -2.90
CA GLU A 75 24.83 -2.09 -4.15
C GLU A 75 24.65 -3.23 -5.17
N LEU A 76 23.44 -3.38 -5.72
CA LEU A 76 23.15 -4.38 -6.75
C LEU A 76 24.12 -4.15 -7.93
N ALA A 77 24.94 -5.17 -8.17
CA ALA A 77 26.02 -5.13 -9.15
C ALA A 77 25.46 -4.85 -10.55
N ARG A 78 25.79 -3.67 -11.10
CA ARG A 78 25.74 -3.44 -12.54
C ARG A 78 26.77 -4.36 -13.19
N SER A 79 26.31 -5.20 -14.11
CA SER A 79 27.14 -5.97 -15.03
C SER A 79 28.12 -5.03 -15.77
N ASN A 80 29.40 -5.05 -15.38
CA ASN A 80 30.47 -4.35 -16.08
C ASN A 80 31.28 -5.35 -16.90
N ASN A 81 31.06 -5.35 -18.21
CA ASN A 81 32.03 -5.83 -19.18
C ASN A 81 33.30 -4.98 -19.06
N LYS A 82 34.43 -5.63 -18.83
CA LYS A 82 35.75 -5.02 -18.67
C LYS A 82 36.27 -4.48 -20.01
N SER A 83 36.55 -3.20 -20.08
CA SER A 83 37.70 -2.67 -20.83
C SER A 83 38.33 -1.51 -20.05
N ASN A 84 39.65 -1.55 -19.96
CA ASN A 84 40.49 -0.68 -19.14
C ASN A 84 40.58 0.74 -19.71
N ALA A 85 40.41 1.76 -18.87
CA ALA A 85 41.17 3.01 -18.90
C ALA A 85 40.85 3.84 -17.63
N GLY A 86 41.89 4.28 -16.91
CA GLY A 86 41.77 4.97 -15.63
C GLY A 86 41.05 6.31 -15.73
N VAL A 87 40.09 6.54 -14.82
CA VAL A 87 39.48 7.85 -14.57
C VAL A 87 39.17 7.95 -13.07
N ALA A 88 39.47 9.12 -12.51
CA ALA A 88 39.37 9.51 -11.11
C ALA A 88 38.16 8.92 -10.36
N VAL A 89 38.42 8.44 -9.14
CA VAL A 89 37.40 8.10 -8.13
C VAL A 89 36.64 9.38 -7.79
N LYS A 90 35.54 9.63 -8.50
CA LYS A 90 34.51 10.58 -8.06
C LYS A 90 33.82 9.95 -6.87
N ASN A 91 33.99 10.56 -5.70
CA ASN A 91 33.12 10.38 -4.55
C ASN A 91 31.66 10.46 -5.02
N VAL A 92 30.94 9.35 -4.97
CA VAL A 92 29.50 9.32 -5.22
C VAL A 92 28.87 10.12 -4.08
N LYS A 93 28.37 11.33 -4.40
CA LYS A 93 27.54 12.13 -3.50
C LYS A 93 26.44 11.22 -2.95
N SER A 94 26.30 11.19 -1.63
CA SER A 94 25.10 10.67 -0.97
C SER A 94 23.89 11.24 -1.70
N SER A 95 23.01 10.38 -2.23
CA SER A 95 21.78 10.79 -2.90
C SER A 95 21.09 11.88 -2.08
N GLU A 96 20.93 13.07 -2.65
CA GLU A 96 20.27 14.19 -2.01
C GLU A 96 18.87 13.74 -1.60
N ARG A 97 18.51 13.94 -0.32
CA ARG A 97 17.19 13.52 0.18
C ARG A 97 16.12 14.34 -0.53
N VAL A 98 15.14 13.64 -1.10
CA VAL A 98 13.98 14.30 -1.71
C VAL A 98 13.11 14.84 -0.58
N PRO A 99 12.68 16.12 -0.62
CA PRO A 99 11.73 16.66 0.36
C PRO A 99 10.46 15.81 0.41
N TRP A 100 9.94 15.58 1.63
CA TRP A 100 8.73 14.79 1.81
C TRP A 100 7.48 15.52 1.30
N ASP A 101 6.63 14.82 0.57
CA ASP A 101 5.38 15.36 0.04
C ASP A 101 4.22 15.17 1.03
N ALA A 102 4.05 16.18 1.89
CA ALA A 102 3.01 16.18 2.92
C ALA A 102 1.58 16.24 2.36
N LEU A 103 1.38 16.88 1.20
CA LEU A 103 0.06 17.01 0.58
C LEU A 103 -0.39 15.68 0.01
N ARG A 104 0.50 15.01 -0.72
CA ARG A 104 0.21 13.69 -1.28
C ARG A 104 -0.03 12.65 -0.20
N PHE A 105 0.66 12.76 0.93
CA PHE A 105 0.38 11.95 2.11
C PHE A 105 -1.06 12.10 2.61
N VAL A 106 -1.52 13.35 2.83
CA VAL A 106 -2.90 13.61 3.30
C VAL A 106 -3.90 13.12 2.27
N GLU A 107 -3.65 13.39 0.98
CA GLU A 107 -4.53 12.96 -0.10
C GLU A 107 -4.66 11.42 -0.15
N GLN A 108 -3.54 10.70 -0.12
CA GLN A 108 -3.54 9.24 -0.17
C GLN A 108 -4.16 8.60 1.08
N SER A 109 -3.80 9.09 2.27
CA SER A 109 -4.33 8.54 3.52
C SER A 109 -5.84 8.73 3.63
N SER A 110 -6.38 9.87 3.19
CA SER A 110 -7.82 10.16 3.25
C SER A 110 -8.68 9.18 2.46
N LYS A 111 -8.16 8.58 1.38
CA LYS A 111 -8.88 7.62 0.51
C LYS A 111 -9.20 6.29 1.20
N PHE A 112 -8.53 5.99 2.33
CA PHE A 112 -8.66 4.73 3.06
C PHE A 112 -9.33 4.87 4.42
N ILE A 113 -9.75 6.08 4.80
CA ILE A 113 -10.43 6.31 6.06
C ILE A 113 -11.94 6.08 5.87
N SER A 114 -12.47 5.09 6.57
CA SER A 114 -13.92 4.93 6.71
C SER A 114 -14.50 6.10 7.51
N ARG A 115 -15.67 6.59 7.10
CA ARG A 115 -16.38 7.64 7.85
C ARG A 115 -16.66 7.16 9.28
N PRO A 116 -16.59 8.05 10.29
CA PRO A 116 -16.86 7.67 11.68
C PRO A 116 -18.25 7.07 11.80
N LYS A 117 -18.34 5.85 12.35
CA LYS A 117 -19.59 5.14 12.58
C LYS A 117 -20.40 5.89 13.63
N ILE A 118 -21.61 6.33 13.29
CA ILE A 118 -22.53 6.98 14.24
C ILE A 118 -23.23 5.85 15.03
N PRO A 119 -22.97 5.69 16.34
CA PRO A 119 -23.36 4.48 17.09
C PRO A 119 -24.85 4.16 17.15
N PHE A 120 -25.71 5.12 16.80
CA PHE A 120 -27.17 5.02 16.95
C PHE A 120 -27.94 4.95 15.61
N LEU A 121 -27.24 4.92 14.47
CA LEU A 121 -27.88 5.02 13.15
C LEU A 121 -27.67 3.83 12.21
N GLU A 122 -26.71 2.94 12.46
CA GLU A 122 -26.39 1.88 11.51
C GLU A 122 -26.51 0.49 12.12
N LYS A 123 -27.41 -0.31 11.56
CA LYS A 123 -27.35 -1.76 11.66
C LYS A 123 -26.09 -2.19 10.90
N ASN A 124 -25.25 -3.06 11.49
CA ASN A 124 -24.13 -3.64 10.75
C ASN A 124 -24.69 -4.26 9.47
N PRO A 125 -24.24 -3.82 8.28
CA PRO A 125 -24.79 -4.33 7.04
C PRO A 125 -24.43 -5.80 6.93
N GLU A 126 -25.42 -6.63 6.55
CA GLU A 126 -25.21 -8.05 6.32
C GLU A 126 -24.16 -8.22 5.20
N PRO A 127 -23.19 -9.14 5.34
CA PRO A 127 -22.24 -9.43 4.28
C PRO A 127 -22.92 -9.79 2.95
N ILE A 128 -22.36 -9.29 1.84
CA ILE A 128 -22.86 -9.57 0.50
C ILE A 128 -22.34 -10.96 0.08
N PRO A 129 -23.21 -11.95 -0.19
CA PRO A 129 -22.76 -13.27 -0.62
C PRO A 129 -22.12 -13.18 -2.01
N VAL A 130 -20.95 -13.81 -2.15
CA VAL A 130 -20.20 -13.93 -3.39
C VAL A 130 -20.03 -15.41 -3.71
N LEU A 131 -20.40 -15.80 -4.92
CA LEU A 131 -20.38 -17.18 -5.38
C LEU A 131 -19.19 -17.42 -6.33
N PRO A 132 -18.65 -18.65 -6.38
CA PRO A 132 -17.64 -19.02 -7.36
C PRO A 132 -18.04 -18.64 -8.78
N GLY A 133 -17.15 -17.95 -9.50
CA GLY A 133 -17.38 -17.39 -10.83
C GLY A 133 -17.80 -15.92 -10.84
N ASP A 134 -18.17 -15.34 -9.70
CA ASP A 134 -18.54 -13.93 -9.64
C ASP A 134 -17.33 -13.02 -9.91
N VAL A 135 -17.59 -11.94 -10.64
CA VAL A 135 -16.63 -10.86 -10.87
C VAL A 135 -16.84 -9.81 -9.79
N ILE A 136 -15.85 -9.65 -8.91
CA ILE A 136 -15.91 -8.72 -7.78
C ILE A 136 -15.40 -7.32 -8.14
N TRP A 137 -14.60 -7.22 -9.21
CA TRP A 137 -14.15 -5.95 -9.76
C TRP A 137 -13.76 -6.10 -11.24
N LYS A 138 -14.09 -5.10 -12.06
CA LYS A 138 -13.71 -5.03 -13.48
C LYS A 138 -13.37 -3.62 -13.92
N ALA A 139 -12.34 -3.47 -14.75
CA ALA A 139 -12.00 -2.18 -15.37
C ALA A 139 -13.20 -1.63 -16.16
N GLY A 140 -13.55 -0.36 -15.93
CA GLY A 140 -14.69 0.29 -16.58
C GLY A 140 -16.04 -0.16 -16.05
N GLY A 141 -16.06 -1.02 -15.03
CA GLY A 141 -17.27 -1.41 -14.32
C GLY A 141 -17.91 -0.21 -13.63
N SER A 142 -19.19 0.05 -13.92
CA SER A 142 -19.93 1.11 -13.25
C SER A 142 -19.99 0.83 -11.75
N SER A 143 -19.77 1.85 -10.92
CA SER A 143 -19.94 1.76 -9.45
C SER A 143 -21.41 1.88 -9.03
N SER A 144 -22.35 1.84 -9.99
CA SER A 144 -23.78 2.06 -9.79
C SER A 144 -24.58 0.79 -10.10
N ASN A 145 -25.32 0.32 -9.09
CA ASN A 145 -26.20 -0.87 -9.01
C ASN A 145 -25.54 -2.20 -8.64
N ASN A 146 -26.38 -3.15 -8.19
CA ASN A 146 -26.07 -4.47 -7.62
C ASN A 146 -25.14 -5.38 -8.47
N ASN A 147 -24.82 -5.01 -9.71
CA ASN A 147 -23.94 -5.75 -10.62
C ASN A 147 -22.65 -4.97 -10.98
N GLY A 148 -22.38 -3.87 -10.27
CA GLY A 148 -21.23 -3.00 -10.46
C GLY A 148 -20.05 -3.32 -9.53
N ASN A 149 -18.96 -2.56 -9.69
CA ASN A 149 -17.80 -2.68 -8.80
C ASN A 149 -18.19 -2.31 -7.36
N GLN A 150 -17.98 -3.22 -6.40
CA GLN A 150 -18.30 -3.01 -4.98
C GLN A 150 -17.35 -2.01 -4.30
N PHE A 151 -16.17 -1.83 -4.90
CA PHE A 151 -15.11 -0.95 -4.46
C PHE A 151 -14.36 -0.38 -5.66
N LEU A 152 -13.65 0.70 -5.45
CA LEU A 152 -12.68 1.24 -6.42
C LEU A 152 -11.28 1.04 -5.88
N PHE A 153 -10.27 1.07 -6.75
CA PHE A 153 -8.88 1.13 -6.31
C PHE A 153 -8.41 2.57 -6.22
N ALA A 154 -7.61 2.83 -5.20
CA ALA A 154 -6.87 4.05 -5.00
C ALA A 154 -5.36 3.75 -4.89
N PRO A 155 -4.50 4.69 -5.30
CA PRO A 155 -3.05 4.50 -5.22
C PRO A 155 -2.58 4.41 -3.77
N LEU A 156 -1.58 3.56 -3.55
CA LEU A 156 -0.91 3.34 -2.28
C LEU A 156 0.60 3.23 -2.56
N ASP A 157 1.41 4.14 -2.03
CA ASP A 157 2.86 4.13 -2.23
C ASP A 157 3.63 4.50 -0.96
N ASP A 158 4.96 4.55 -1.07
CA ASP A 158 5.86 4.72 0.06
C ASP A 158 5.94 6.15 0.62
N VAL A 159 5.23 7.15 0.08
CA VAL A 159 5.20 8.50 0.68
C VAL A 159 4.66 8.47 2.11
N VAL A 160 3.78 7.54 2.43
CA VAL A 160 3.28 7.34 3.79
C VAL A 160 4.38 6.97 4.80
N MET A 161 5.50 6.45 4.31
CA MET A 161 6.70 6.12 5.10
C MET A 161 7.88 7.07 4.83
N GLY A 162 7.64 8.17 4.10
CA GLY A 162 8.68 9.15 3.74
C GLY A 162 9.41 8.88 2.43
N GLY A 163 9.02 7.83 1.69
CA GLY A 163 9.56 7.48 0.38
C GLY A 163 9.23 8.50 -0.71
N ALA A 164 9.72 8.24 -1.93
CA ALA A 164 9.52 9.11 -3.09
C ALA A 164 9.08 8.35 -4.35
N SER A 165 8.64 7.10 -4.22
CA SER A 165 7.95 6.40 -5.31
C SER A 165 6.57 7.03 -5.53
N SER A 166 5.94 6.86 -6.68
CA SER A 166 4.59 7.37 -6.97
C SER A 166 3.75 6.28 -7.60
N SER A 167 2.52 6.09 -7.12
CA SER A 167 1.56 5.15 -7.70
C SER A 167 0.32 5.89 -8.21
N GLU A 168 -0.23 5.41 -9.31
CA GLU A 168 -1.45 5.91 -9.94
C GLU A 168 -2.32 4.74 -10.39
N PHE A 169 -3.64 4.95 -10.35
CA PHE A 169 -4.58 3.95 -10.85
C PHE A 169 -5.80 4.59 -11.50
N ASP A 170 -6.12 4.12 -12.69
CA ASP A 170 -7.34 4.47 -13.41
C ASP A 170 -8.34 3.31 -13.33
N ASN A 171 -9.50 3.54 -12.70
CA ASN A 171 -10.53 2.52 -12.55
C ASN A 171 -11.31 2.24 -13.84
N GLU A 172 -11.32 3.16 -14.80
CA GLU A 172 -12.01 2.98 -16.08
C GLU A 172 -11.21 2.06 -17.00
N THR A 173 -9.90 2.27 -17.08
CA THR A 173 -9.03 1.42 -17.91
C THR A 173 -8.40 0.27 -17.13
N GLY A 174 -8.32 0.33 -15.81
CA GLY A 174 -7.60 -0.62 -14.96
C GLY A 174 -6.08 -0.47 -15.04
N ILE A 175 -5.57 0.62 -15.61
CA ILE A 175 -4.13 0.87 -15.71
C ILE A 175 -3.61 1.27 -14.34
N TRP A 176 -2.68 0.46 -13.84
CA TRP A 176 -1.86 0.71 -12.67
C TRP A 176 -0.48 1.19 -13.15
N GLY A 177 -0.20 2.46 -12.92
CA GLY A 177 1.05 3.11 -13.31
C GLY A 177 1.82 3.64 -12.11
N GLY A 178 3.07 4.03 -12.33
CA GLY A 178 3.86 4.70 -11.31
C GLY A 178 5.34 4.78 -11.63
N THR A 179 6.11 5.33 -10.70
CA THR A 179 7.56 5.34 -10.74
C THR A 179 8.10 4.87 -9.40
N VAL A 180 8.96 3.86 -9.43
CA VAL A 180 9.57 3.26 -8.25
C VAL A 180 10.97 3.83 -8.04
N THR A 181 11.24 4.35 -6.84
CA THR A 181 12.55 4.94 -6.50
C THR A 181 13.12 4.37 -5.20
N ALA A 182 14.45 4.34 -5.09
CA ALA A 182 15.12 3.98 -3.83
C ALA A 182 15.35 5.21 -2.91
N ALA A 183 14.92 6.40 -3.34
CA ALA A 183 15.09 7.62 -2.57
C ALA A 183 14.31 7.54 -1.25
N ASN A 184 14.91 8.10 -0.19
CA ASN A 184 14.36 8.08 1.17
C ASN A 184 14.03 6.66 1.70
N SER A 185 14.78 5.64 1.28
CA SER A 185 14.52 4.23 1.63
C SER A 185 13.20 3.68 1.09
N GLY A 186 12.67 4.29 0.03
CA GLY A 186 11.50 3.81 -0.70
C GLY A 186 11.75 2.53 -1.48
N GLY A 187 10.83 2.23 -2.39
CA GLY A 187 10.85 1.11 -3.31
C GLY A 187 9.52 0.38 -3.34
N PHE A 188 8.40 1.10 -3.34
CA PHE A 188 7.07 0.52 -3.33
C PHE A 188 6.06 1.36 -4.11
N VAL A 189 5.34 0.69 -5.01
CA VAL A 189 4.10 1.17 -5.63
C VAL A 189 3.02 0.12 -5.43
N GLY A 190 1.79 0.56 -5.30
CA GLY A 190 0.66 -0.31 -5.01
C GLY A 190 -0.67 0.38 -5.24
N ILE A 191 -1.71 -0.43 -5.18
CA ILE A 191 -3.10 0.00 -5.22
C ILE A 191 -3.86 -0.74 -4.14
N ARG A 192 -4.84 -0.09 -3.55
CA ARG A 192 -5.69 -0.68 -2.52
C ARG A 192 -7.14 -0.28 -2.75
N SER A 193 -8.05 -1.20 -2.47
CA SER A 193 -9.48 -0.92 -2.53
C SER A 193 -9.83 0.19 -1.53
N THR A 194 -10.66 1.14 -1.96
CA THR A 194 -11.36 2.04 -1.06
C THR A 194 -12.26 1.21 -0.13
N PRO A 195 -12.66 1.75 1.04
CA PRO A 195 -13.69 1.10 1.86
C PRO A 195 -14.89 0.71 1.01
N PHE A 196 -15.42 -0.49 1.24
CA PHE A 196 -16.55 -1.00 0.45
C PHE A 196 -17.77 -0.11 0.67
N SER A 197 -18.51 0.14 -0.41
CA SER A 197 -19.58 1.15 -0.40
C SER A 197 -20.80 0.75 0.45
N VAL A 198 -20.99 -0.56 0.68
CA VAL A 198 -22.21 -1.11 1.31
C VAL A 198 -21.87 -2.03 2.48
N ALA A 199 -21.24 -3.18 2.22
CA ALA A 199 -20.98 -4.20 3.24
C ALA A 199 -19.70 -5.00 2.90
N PRO A 200 -19.15 -5.76 3.86
CA PRO A 200 -18.16 -6.79 3.59
C PRO A 200 -18.68 -7.83 2.58
N LEU A 201 -17.77 -8.54 1.93
CA LEU A 201 -18.09 -9.68 1.06
C LEU A 201 -18.01 -10.98 1.86
N ASP A 202 -19.05 -11.81 1.74
CA ASP A 202 -19.04 -13.19 2.20
C ASP A 202 -18.61 -14.10 1.04
N MET A 203 -17.36 -14.53 1.13
CA MET A 203 -16.68 -15.40 0.17
C MET A 203 -16.52 -16.83 0.74
N SER A 204 -17.32 -17.22 1.73
CA SER A 204 -17.22 -18.54 2.38
C SER A 204 -17.49 -19.74 1.47
N GLN A 205 -18.11 -19.51 0.31
CA GLN A 205 -18.30 -20.53 -0.72
C GLN A 205 -17.18 -20.58 -1.76
N CYS A 206 -16.21 -19.67 -1.67
CA CYS A 206 -15.09 -19.56 -2.60
C CYS A 206 -13.82 -20.17 -2.00
N THR A 207 -12.95 -20.64 -2.88
CA THR A 207 -11.64 -21.24 -2.58
C THR A 207 -10.47 -20.32 -2.92
N GLY A 208 -10.67 -19.27 -3.73
CA GLY A 208 -9.64 -18.29 -4.02
C GLY A 208 -10.05 -17.13 -4.92
N LEU A 209 -9.05 -16.33 -5.31
CA LEU A 209 -9.17 -15.24 -6.27
C LEU A 209 -8.54 -15.59 -7.61
N VAL A 210 -9.11 -15.07 -8.70
CA VAL A 210 -8.45 -14.96 -10.00
C VAL A 210 -8.18 -13.48 -10.28
N ILE A 211 -6.93 -13.15 -10.55
CA ILE A 211 -6.51 -11.79 -10.95
C ILE A 211 -6.07 -11.83 -12.40
N SER A 212 -6.76 -11.06 -13.24
CA SER A 212 -6.47 -10.98 -14.67
C SER A 212 -5.62 -9.73 -14.97
N LEU A 213 -4.41 -9.96 -15.49
CA LEU A 213 -3.40 -8.95 -15.72
C LEU A 213 -3.00 -8.88 -17.19
N ARG A 214 -2.71 -7.68 -17.68
CA ARG A 214 -2.18 -7.42 -19.01
C ARG A 214 -0.97 -6.49 -18.96
N SER A 215 0.02 -6.76 -19.81
CA SER A 215 1.25 -5.98 -19.89
C SER A 215 0.99 -4.62 -20.51
N ARG A 216 1.78 -3.62 -20.11
CA ARG A 216 1.73 -2.26 -20.66
C ARG A 216 3.06 -1.78 -21.23
N GLY A 217 4.04 -2.66 -21.34
CA GLY A 217 5.30 -2.36 -22.04
C GLY A 217 6.24 -1.43 -21.28
N ASP A 218 6.29 -1.51 -19.95
CA ASP A 218 7.26 -0.80 -19.11
C ASP A 218 8.70 -1.33 -19.23
N GLY A 219 8.95 -2.22 -20.19
CA GLY A 219 10.27 -2.80 -20.48
C GLY A 219 10.68 -3.94 -19.56
N GLN A 220 9.94 -4.21 -18.48
CA GLN A 220 10.26 -5.29 -17.55
C GLN A 220 9.36 -6.51 -17.80
N GLU A 221 9.98 -7.61 -18.25
CA GLU A 221 9.29 -8.83 -18.67
C GLU A 221 8.75 -9.67 -17.51
N GLU A 222 9.41 -9.65 -16.36
CA GLU A 222 9.00 -10.40 -15.17
C GLU A 222 8.89 -9.49 -13.96
N LYS A 223 7.80 -9.65 -13.21
CA LYS A 223 7.53 -8.92 -11.97
C LYS A 223 7.06 -9.89 -10.91
N ARG A 224 7.55 -9.73 -9.69
CA ARG A 224 6.99 -10.41 -8.52
C ARG A 224 6.11 -9.45 -7.75
N LEU A 225 4.84 -9.79 -7.63
CA LEU A 225 3.79 -8.95 -7.05
C LEU A 225 3.24 -9.61 -5.78
N LYS A 226 2.62 -8.79 -4.93
CA LYS A 226 1.85 -9.27 -3.80
C LYS A 226 0.38 -8.91 -3.98
N ALA A 227 -0.49 -9.88 -3.76
CA ALA A 227 -1.91 -9.66 -3.53
C ALA A 227 -2.19 -9.77 -2.04
N VAL A 228 -2.94 -8.81 -1.50
CA VAL A 228 -3.25 -8.72 -0.08
C VAL A 228 -4.76 -8.62 0.08
N LEU A 229 -5.32 -9.50 0.91
CA LEU A 229 -6.72 -9.46 1.34
C LEU A 229 -6.79 -8.98 2.79
N ARG A 230 -7.91 -8.35 3.13
CA ARG A 230 -8.24 -7.97 4.50
C ARG A 230 -9.60 -8.52 4.88
N ASP A 231 -9.67 -9.12 6.06
CA ASP A 231 -10.89 -9.55 6.74
C ASP A 231 -11.22 -8.69 7.97
N SER A 232 -10.44 -7.63 8.21
CA SER A 232 -10.70 -6.63 9.24
C SER A 232 -10.40 -5.20 8.75
N THR A 233 -11.20 -4.26 9.23
CA THR A 233 -11.00 -2.82 9.03
C THR A 233 -9.94 -2.23 9.96
N ASP A 234 -9.41 -3.02 10.90
CA ASP A 234 -8.38 -2.57 11.82
C ASP A 234 -7.14 -2.11 11.05
N PHE A 235 -6.62 -0.93 11.41
CA PHE A 235 -5.45 -0.35 10.75
C PHE A 235 -4.23 -1.27 10.82
N ASN A 236 -3.98 -1.86 11.99
CA ASN A 236 -2.92 -2.84 12.23
C ASN A 236 -3.42 -4.30 12.20
N GLY A 237 -4.57 -4.54 11.58
CA GLY A 237 -5.13 -5.90 11.44
C GLY A 237 -4.24 -6.80 10.57
N VAL A 238 -4.39 -8.11 10.79
CA VAL A 238 -3.76 -9.15 9.96
C VAL A 238 -4.21 -8.98 8.50
N CYS A 239 -3.27 -9.21 7.60
CA CYS A 239 -3.41 -9.16 6.16
C CYS A 239 -3.14 -10.54 5.60
N TRP A 240 -3.87 -10.96 4.59
CA TRP A 240 -3.72 -12.28 3.97
C TRP A 240 -3.01 -12.11 2.64
N THR A 241 -1.72 -12.44 2.62
CA THR A 241 -0.82 -12.08 1.52
C THR A 241 -0.46 -13.30 0.68
N SER A 242 -0.51 -13.15 -0.63
CA SER A 242 0.03 -14.09 -1.61
C SER A 242 1.07 -13.37 -2.47
N CYS A 243 2.24 -13.97 -2.66
CA CYS A 243 3.23 -13.48 -3.62
C CYS A 243 3.19 -14.34 -4.88
N PHE A 244 3.20 -13.71 -6.05
CA PHE A 244 3.15 -14.41 -7.33
C PHE A 244 4.00 -13.71 -8.39
N ASP A 245 4.44 -14.48 -9.37
CA ASP A 245 5.19 -13.96 -10.50
C ASP A 245 4.25 -13.69 -11.68
N TYR A 246 4.37 -12.50 -12.24
CA TYR A 246 3.77 -12.13 -13.51
C TYR A 246 4.84 -12.08 -14.59
N ARG A 247 4.56 -12.73 -15.73
CA ARG A 247 5.42 -12.69 -16.92
C ARG A 247 4.65 -12.10 -18.09
N SER A 248 5.14 -11.00 -18.62
CA SER A 248 4.64 -10.40 -19.86
C SER A 248 4.84 -11.38 -21.00
N LYS A 249 3.83 -11.56 -21.86
CA LYS A 249 4.06 -12.25 -23.14
C LYS A 249 4.77 -11.26 -24.06
N GLY A 250 5.99 -11.59 -24.48
CA GLY A 250 6.88 -10.66 -25.18
C GLY A 250 6.34 -10.18 -26.54
N SER A 251 7.02 -9.22 -27.15
CA SER A 251 6.68 -8.68 -28.47
C SER A 251 6.61 -9.76 -29.56
N GLU A 252 7.47 -10.79 -29.48
CA GLU A 252 7.48 -11.93 -30.39
C GLU A 252 6.18 -12.74 -30.33
N TRP A 253 5.61 -12.92 -29.13
CA TRP A 253 4.32 -13.60 -28.94
C TRP A 253 3.18 -12.83 -29.61
N ASN A 254 3.20 -11.50 -29.49
CA ASN A 254 2.20 -10.63 -30.10
C ASN A 254 2.27 -10.66 -31.64
N ILE A 255 3.49 -10.70 -32.22
CA ILE A 255 3.70 -10.83 -33.66
C ILE A 255 3.22 -12.20 -34.16
N LEU A 256 3.63 -13.29 -33.50
CA LEU A 256 3.25 -14.65 -33.90
C LEU A 256 1.73 -14.85 -33.79
N SER A 257 1.11 -14.40 -32.70
CA SER A 257 -0.34 -14.46 -32.51
C SER A 257 -1.09 -13.63 -33.55
N GLY A 258 -0.59 -12.44 -33.90
CA GLY A 258 -1.17 -11.58 -34.95
C GLY A 258 -1.10 -12.19 -36.36
N LEU A 259 -0.06 -12.99 -36.64
CA LEU A 259 0.09 -13.70 -37.91
C LEU A 259 -0.80 -14.95 -38.00
N LEU A 260 -0.94 -15.69 -36.90
CA LEU A 260 -1.71 -16.93 -36.86
C LEU A 260 -3.22 -16.71 -36.70
N ASN A 261 -3.64 -15.59 -36.11
CA ASN A 261 -5.03 -15.35 -35.69
C ASN A 261 -5.70 -14.19 -36.45
N LYS A 262 -5.58 -14.18 -37.79
CA LYS A 262 -6.15 -13.13 -38.68
C LYS A 262 -7.66 -12.91 -38.56
N ASN A 263 -8.40 -13.89 -38.04
CA ASN A 263 -9.87 -13.87 -37.96
C ASN A 263 -10.42 -13.54 -36.56
N ASN A 264 -9.57 -13.40 -35.53
CA ASN A 264 -9.99 -13.07 -34.16
C ASN A 264 -9.28 -11.79 -33.69
N LYS A 265 -9.84 -10.63 -34.04
CA LYS A 265 -9.41 -9.31 -33.58
C LYS A 265 -9.83 -9.01 -32.13
N ASN A 266 -9.91 -10.02 -31.27
CA ASN A 266 -10.30 -9.82 -29.88
C ASN A 266 -9.06 -9.68 -29.00
N ALA A 267 -9.07 -8.63 -28.19
CA ALA A 267 -7.97 -8.05 -27.42
C ALA A 267 -7.45 -8.90 -26.24
N ASP A 268 -7.62 -10.22 -26.29
CA ASP A 268 -7.39 -11.17 -25.17
C ASP A 268 -6.05 -11.91 -25.22
N ASN A 269 -5.27 -11.78 -26.31
CA ASN A 269 -4.07 -12.61 -26.51
C ASN A 269 -2.92 -12.35 -25.50
N ASP A 270 -2.93 -11.20 -24.81
CA ASP A 270 -1.90 -10.79 -23.82
C ASP A 270 -2.40 -10.79 -22.36
N MET A 271 -3.58 -11.34 -22.10
CA MET A 271 -4.07 -11.49 -20.73
C MET A 271 -3.43 -12.71 -20.06
N THR A 272 -3.09 -12.56 -18.78
CA THR A 272 -2.62 -13.63 -17.90
C THR A 272 -3.50 -13.66 -16.66
N ALA A 273 -4.15 -14.80 -16.41
CA ALA A 273 -4.96 -15.02 -15.22
C ALA A 273 -4.12 -15.73 -14.15
N ILE A 274 -4.03 -15.12 -12.96
CA ILE A 274 -3.31 -15.65 -11.80
C ILE A 274 -4.34 -16.17 -10.80
N LYS A 275 -4.26 -17.45 -10.46
CA LYS A 275 -5.07 -18.05 -9.39
C LYS A 275 -4.35 -17.93 -8.06
N LEU A 276 -5.05 -17.46 -7.05
CA LEU A 276 -4.57 -17.27 -5.69
C LEU A 276 -5.49 -18.01 -4.72
N PRO A 277 -5.16 -19.25 -4.32
CA PRO A 277 -5.95 -20.02 -3.37
C PRO A 277 -5.91 -19.37 -1.98
N PHE A 278 -7.05 -19.31 -1.27
CA PHE A 278 -7.10 -18.81 0.11
C PHE A 278 -6.28 -19.69 1.06
N SER A 279 -6.19 -20.99 0.79
CA SER A 279 -5.39 -21.94 1.58
C SER A 279 -3.88 -21.70 1.51
N GLU A 280 -3.41 -20.93 0.52
CA GLU A 280 -1.98 -20.61 0.32
C GLU A 280 -1.62 -19.20 0.81
N GLN A 281 -2.58 -18.48 1.40
CA GLN A 281 -2.36 -17.14 1.91
C GLN A 281 -1.54 -17.16 3.19
N VAL A 282 -0.54 -16.28 3.24
CA VAL A 282 0.33 -16.09 4.40
C VAL A 282 -0.23 -14.92 5.22
N PRO A 283 -0.63 -15.13 6.48
CA PRO A 283 -1.01 -14.06 7.37
C PRO A 283 0.19 -13.16 7.70
N THR A 284 0.01 -11.85 7.52
CA THR A 284 1.05 -10.86 7.78
C THR A 284 0.52 -9.64 8.54
N ILE A 285 1.39 -9.01 9.31
CA ILE A 285 1.21 -7.62 9.76
C ILE A 285 2.32 -6.81 9.10
N PHE A 286 1.91 -5.86 8.25
CA PHE A 286 2.81 -5.27 7.24
C PHE A 286 3.45 -6.37 6.38
N ALA A 287 4.78 -6.45 6.33
CA ALA A 287 5.53 -7.47 5.60
C ALA A 287 6.01 -8.64 6.48
N ARG A 288 5.65 -8.67 7.78
CA ARG A 288 6.06 -9.72 8.72
C ARG A 288 5.05 -10.84 8.78
N THR A 289 5.52 -12.08 8.69
CA THR A 289 4.67 -13.27 8.82
C THR A 289 4.19 -13.44 10.26
N VAL A 290 2.90 -13.73 10.44
CA VAL A 290 2.29 -13.97 11.75
C VAL A 290 1.53 -15.30 11.71
N PRO A 291 2.11 -16.41 12.17
CA PRO A 291 1.48 -17.73 12.06
C PRO A 291 0.22 -17.86 12.92
N ASP A 292 -0.47 -18.99 12.77
CA ASP A 292 -1.61 -19.41 13.60
C ASP A 292 -2.81 -18.45 13.57
N GLN A 293 -2.99 -17.73 12.46
CA GLN A 293 -4.18 -16.92 12.21
C GLN A 293 -5.19 -17.70 11.38
N THR A 294 -6.45 -17.29 11.42
CA THR A 294 -7.54 -17.87 10.59
C THR A 294 -8.20 -16.78 9.76
N PHE A 295 -8.32 -17.01 8.45
CA PHE A 295 -8.95 -16.07 7.53
C PHE A 295 -10.46 -16.11 7.70
N ASP A 296 -11.07 -14.96 8.00
CA ASP A 296 -12.53 -14.84 8.00
C ASP A 296 -13.05 -14.52 6.60
N SER A 297 -13.30 -15.59 5.83
CA SER A 297 -13.85 -15.48 4.48
C SER A 297 -15.26 -14.88 4.43
N LYS A 298 -15.97 -14.74 5.57
CA LYS A 298 -17.31 -14.13 5.62
C LYS A 298 -17.26 -12.61 5.74
N ASN A 299 -16.10 -12.05 6.04
CA ASN A 299 -15.93 -10.64 6.33
C ASN A 299 -14.79 -10.01 5.50
N VAL A 300 -14.73 -10.31 4.21
CA VAL A 300 -13.71 -9.71 3.35
C VAL A 300 -14.04 -8.24 3.13
N VAL A 301 -13.10 -7.35 3.46
CA VAL A 301 -13.30 -5.88 3.49
C VAL A 301 -12.27 -5.11 2.68
N GLY A 302 -11.32 -5.77 2.05
CA GLY A 302 -10.38 -5.07 1.19
C GLY A 302 -9.42 -5.95 0.40
N PHE A 303 -8.95 -5.37 -0.70
CA PHE A 303 -7.99 -5.95 -1.61
C PHE A 303 -6.86 -4.97 -1.90
N GLN A 304 -5.66 -5.47 -2.14
CA GLN A 304 -4.51 -4.66 -2.47
C GLN A 304 -3.54 -5.41 -3.37
N LEU A 305 -2.93 -4.70 -4.31
CA LEU A 305 -1.84 -5.17 -5.15
C LEU A 305 -0.60 -4.33 -4.90
N VAL A 306 0.56 -4.97 -4.84
CA VAL A 306 1.82 -4.36 -4.44
C VAL A 306 2.96 -4.83 -5.32
N TYR A 307 3.75 -3.88 -5.80
CA TYR A 307 5.09 -4.13 -6.32
C TYR A 307 6.11 -3.43 -5.41
N SER A 308 6.99 -4.22 -4.79
CA SER A 308 7.90 -3.71 -3.77
C SER A 308 9.27 -4.37 -3.81
N LYS A 309 10.28 -3.64 -3.35
CA LYS A 309 11.64 -4.10 -3.09
C LYS A 309 11.71 -5.27 -2.12
N PHE A 310 10.78 -5.32 -1.16
CA PHE A 310 10.79 -6.30 -0.08
C PHE A 310 9.73 -7.37 -0.29
N GLU A 311 10.09 -8.61 0.00
CA GLU A 311 9.24 -9.80 0.13
C GLU A 311 8.74 -9.93 1.58
N TYR A 312 8.47 -11.15 2.05
CA TYR A 312 8.20 -11.43 3.47
C TYR A 312 9.44 -11.26 4.32
N ASP A 313 9.25 -10.83 5.57
CA ASP A 313 10.27 -10.88 6.62
C ASP A 313 11.59 -10.17 6.25
N ASP A 314 11.49 -9.03 5.57
CA ASP A 314 12.59 -8.21 5.01
C ASP A 314 13.41 -8.88 3.89
N ALA A 315 13.00 -10.04 3.37
CA ALA A 315 13.64 -10.62 2.20
C ALA A 315 13.56 -9.66 1.00
N LEU A 316 14.52 -9.76 0.07
CA LEU A 316 14.52 -8.93 -1.13
C LEU A 316 13.75 -9.62 -2.26
N ASN A 317 13.03 -8.81 -3.03
CA ASN A 317 12.41 -9.24 -4.28
C ASN A 317 13.47 -9.26 -5.39
N ASP A 318 13.79 -10.46 -5.88
CA ASP A 318 14.78 -10.70 -6.93
C ASP A 318 14.34 -10.20 -8.31
N LYS A 319 13.03 -9.98 -8.50
CA LYS A 319 12.40 -9.43 -9.70
C LYS A 319 12.05 -7.95 -9.55
N PHE A 320 12.67 -7.27 -8.60
CA PHE A 320 12.46 -5.84 -8.39
C PHE A 320 13.39 -4.98 -9.26
N ALA A 321 12.82 -3.95 -9.87
CA ALA A 321 13.51 -2.96 -10.67
C ALA A 321 13.01 -1.54 -10.32
N LEU A 322 13.94 -0.59 -10.36
CA LEU A 322 13.64 0.84 -10.24
C LEU A 322 13.24 1.42 -11.60
N GLY A 323 12.50 2.52 -11.57
CA GLY A 323 12.04 3.23 -12.77
C GLY A 323 10.53 3.17 -12.93
N ASP A 324 10.07 3.40 -14.16
CA ASP A 324 8.65 3.42 -14.47
C ASP A 324 8.04 2.02 -14.37
N PHE A 325 6.83 1.98 -13.85
CA PHE A 325 6.04 0.78 -13.64
C PHE A 325 4.71 0.94 -14.38
N SER A 326 4.31 -0.09 -15.13
CA SER A 326 2.97 -0.12 -15.72
C SER A 326 2.45 -1.53 -15.90
N LEU A 327 1.25 -1.77 -15.37
CA LEU A 327 0.51 -3.01 -15.49
C LEU A 327 -0.98 -2.69 -15.61
N GLN A 328 -1.75 -3.55 -16.25
CA GLN A 328 -3.20 -3.38 -16.31
C GLN A 328 -3.92 -4.51 -15.60
N LEU A 329 -4.69 -4.15 -14.57
CA LEU A 329 -5.64 -5.03 -13.92
C LEU A 329 -6.95 -4.97 -14.72
N THR A 330 -7.30 -6.05 -15.40
CA THR A 330 -8.53 -6.07 -16.22
C THR A 330 -9.74 -6.50 -15.40
N GLU A 331 -9.56 -7.49 -14.52
CA GLU A 331 -10.65 -8.11 -13.76
C GLU A 331 -10.11 -8.80 -12.50
N MET A 332 -10.92 -8.81 -11.45
CA MET A 332 -10.80 -9.71 -10.31
C MET A 332 -12.09 -10.52 -10.16
N SER A 333 -11.95 -11.83 -10.08
CA SER A 333 -13.05 -12.76 -9.87
C SER A 333 -12.70 -13.80 -8.82
N VAL A 334 -13.68 -14.63 -8.47
CA VAL A 334 -13.56 -15.67 -7.44
C VAL A 334 -13.81 -17.06 -8.03
N TYR A 335 -13.30 -18.10 -7.37
CA TYR A 335 -13.56 -19.50 -7.73
C TYR A 335 -13.55 -20.39 -6.50
#